data_AF-A0A817PAW3-F1
#
_entry.id   AF-A0A817PAW3-F1
#
_cell.length_a   1.000
_cell.length_b   1.000
_cell.length_c   1.000
_cell.angle_alpha   90.00
_cell.angle_beta   90.00
_cell.angle_gamma   90.00
#
_symmetry.space_group_name_H-M   'P 1'
#
loop_
_entity.id
_entity.type
_entity.pdbx_description
1 polymer ?
#
loop_
_entity_poly.entity_id
_entity_poly.type
_entity_poly.pdbx_seq_one_letter_code
_entity_poly.pdbx_strand_id
1 'polypeptide(L)'
;MAQLSDTHKLDLIPYSLREEALQLKEVLISPFYEELAFKKLESYTQGINQPSCSFNNEVLTLCAEVDPTMSESIKLKSLLNKARLNMQFEIRRKKPTTTKQFLEYAKKIEEFFQLSNINTAAINTNHNSGIPTTSAITRTNIISLNTNYKYSSTI
;
A
#
# COMPACT_ATOMS: atom_id res chain seq x y z
N MET A 1 -36.64 38.48 -9.92
CA MET A 1 -35.53 37.94 -10.72
C MET A 1 -35.51 36.44 -10.51
N ALA A 2 -35.97 35.66 -11.48
CA ALA A 2 -35.96 34.20 -11.40
C ALA A 2 -34.61 33.69 -11.93
N GLN A 3 -33.81 33.08 -11.06
CA GLN A 3 -32.64 32.30 -11.46
C GLN A 3 -33.14 31.01 -12.14
N LEU A 4 -32.86 30.87 -13.44
CA LEU A 4 -32.96 29.59 -14.13
C LEU A 4 -31.91 28.64 -13.54
N SER A 5 -32.36 27.50 -13.01
CA SER A 5 -31.50 26.42 -12.56
C SER A 5 -30.84 25.73 -13.76
N ASP A 6 -29.57 25.34 -13.61
CA ASP A 6 -28.76 24.68 -14.65
C ASP A 6 -29.32 23.32 -15.16
N THR A 7 -30.45 22.87 -14.62
CA THR A 7 -31.20 21.69 -15.07
C THR A 7 -31.86 21.86 -16.44
N HIS A 8 -32.00 23.08 -16.97
CA HIS A 8 -32.65 23.33 -18.27
C HIS A 8 -31.70 23.46 -19.47
N LYS A 9 -30.38 23.34 -19.28
CA LYS A 9 -29.42 23.44 -20.40
C LYS A 9 -29.29 22.18 -21.25
N LEU A 10 -29.88 21.06 -20.83
CA LEU A 10 -29.82 19.79 -21.55
C LEU A 10 -31.04 19.50 -22.43
N ASP A 11 -32.11 20.29 -22.31
CA ASP A 11 -33.36 20.11 -23.08
C ASP A 11 -33.30 20.73 -24.49
N LEU A 12 -32.16 21.35 -24.86
CA LEU A 12 -31.95 22.01 -26.15
C LEU A 12 -30.94 21.30 -27.06
N ILE A 13 -30.56 20.06 -26.74
CA ILE A 13 -29.69 19.24 -27.59
C ILE A 13 -30.58 18.26 -28.37
N PRO A 14 -30.54 18.26 -29.72
CA PRO A 14 -31.22 17.24 -30.52
C PRO A 14 -30.89 15.83 -30.00
N TYR A 15 -31.89 14.97 -29.83
CA TYR A 15 -31.72 13.61 -29.27
C TYR A 15 -30.57 12.82 -29.94
N SER A 16 -30.32 13.03 -31.25
CA SER A 16 -29.18 12.45 -31.98
C SER A 16 -27.82 12.83 -31.38
N LEU A 17 -27.62 14.11 -31.06
CA LEU A 17 -26.37 14.62 -30.48
C LEU A 17 -26.17 14.17 -29.03
N ARG A 18 -27.25 13.85 -28.31
CA ARG A 18 -27.20 13.29 -26.95
C ARG A 18 -26.68 11.86 -26.95
N GLU A 19 -27.16 11.03 -27.87
CA GLU A 19 -26.71 9.64 -28.03
C GLU A 19 -25.25 9.58 -28.53
N GLU A 20 -24.89 10.44 -29.48
CA GLU A 20 -23.49 10.58 -29.94
C GLU A 20 -22.56 11.04 -28.80
N ALA A 21 -23.00 11.99 -27.97
CA ALA A 21 -22.23 12.44 -26.82
C ALA A 21 -22.10 11.38 -25.70
N LEU A 22 -23.13 10.54 -25.49
CA LEU A 22 -23.06 9.42 -24.55
C LEU A 22 -22.11 8.32 -25.04
N GLN A 23 -22.17 7.97 -26.32
CA GLN A 23 -21.26 7.01 -26.94
C GLN A 23 -19.82 7.51 -26.92
N LEU A 24 -19.57 8.78 -27.27
CA LEU A 24 -18.24 9.37 -27.19
C LEU A 24 -17.73 9.42 -25.74
N LYS A 25 -18.60 9.69 -24.77
CA LYS A 25 -18.25 9.62 -23.35
C LYS A 25 -17.83 8.21 -22.98
N GLU A 26 -18.61 7.18 -23.29
CA GLU A 26 -18.21 5.79 -22.98
C GLU A 26 -16.88 5.39 -23.64
N VAL A 27 -16.70 5.74 -24.92
CA VAL A 27 -15.51 5.36 -25.71
C VAL A 27 -14.24 6.08 -25.25
N LEU A 28 -14.31 7.35 -24.85
CA LEU A 28 -13.13 8.12 -24.43
C LEU A 28 -12.83 8.03 -22.94
N ILE A 29 -13.87 7.93 -22.11
CA ILE A 29 -13.72 7.90 -20.64
C ILE A 29 -13.21 6.53 -20.21
N SER A 30 -13.74 5.42 -20.75
CA SER A 30 -13.34 4.09 -20.29
C SER A 30 -11.82 3.82 -20.34
N PRO A 31 -11.12 3.98 -21.48
CA PRO A 31 -9.70 3.66 -21.55
C PRO A 31 -8.82 4.62 -20.74
N PHE A 32 -9.21 5.90 -20.65
CA PHE A 32 -8.46 6.88 -19.87
C PHE A 32 -8.54 6.60 -18.36
N TYR A 33 -9.70 6.16 -17.86
CA TYR A 33 -9.88 5.83 -16.46
C TYR A 33 -9.19 4.52 -16.09
N GLU A 34 -9.20 3.54 -16.99
CA GLU A 34 -8.44 2.29 -16.83
C GLU A 34 -6.93 2.56 -16.77
N GLU A 35 -6.39 3.37 -17.69
CA GLU A 35 -4.97 3.77 -17.68
C GLU A 35 -4.60 4.52 -16.40
N LEU A 36 -5.47 5.42 -15.94
CA LEU A 36 -5.26 6.17 -14.70
C LEU A 36 -5.27 5.24 -13.48
N ALA A 37 -6.23 4.32 -13.39
CA ALA A 37 -6.30 3.33 -12.32
C ALA A 37 -5.07 2.42 -12.33
N PHE A 38 -4.63 1.98 -13.51
CA PHE A 38 -3.44 1.14 -13.66
C PHE A 38 -2.19 1.88 -13.18
N LYS A 39 -2.01 3.14 -13.58
CA LYS A 39 -0.88 3.97 -13.15
C LYS A 39 -0.89 4.26 -11.65
N LYS A 40 -2.08 4.45 -11.07
CA LYS A 40 -2.27 4.60 -9.62
C LYS A 40 -1.86 3.31 -8.91
N LEU A 41 -2.33 2.15 -9.36
CA LEU A 41 -1.92 0.86 -8.84
C LEU A 41 -0.40 0.66 -8.98
N GLU A 42 0.19 0.95 -10.14
CA GLU A 42 1.61 0.75 -10.44
C GLU A 42 2.53 1.59 -9.53
N SER A 43 2.20 2.85 -9.30
CA SER A 43 2.99 3.76 -8.46
C SER A 43 2.78 3.55 -6.96
N TYR A 44 1.68 2.92 -6.56
CA TYR A 44 1.36 2.71 -5.14
C TYR A 44 2.35 1.77 -4.45
N THR A 45 2.86 2.20 -3.30
CA THR A 45 3.75 1.43 -2.41
C THR A 45 3.40 1.71 -0.96
N GLN A 46 3.70 0.77 -0.06
CA GLN A 46 3.40 0.94 1.37
C GLN A 46 4.23 2.07 1.97
N GLY A 47 3.56 3.06 2.57
CA GLY A 47 4.22 4.15 3.28
C GLY A 47 4.97 3.69 4.53
N ILE A 48 5.99 4.45 4.95
CA ILE A 48 6.89 4.10 6.08
C ILE A 48 6.11 3.76 7.36
N ASN A 49 5.10 4.58 7.69
CA ASN A 49 4.27 4.44 8.89
C ASN A 49 2.85 3.94 8.57
N GLN A 50 2.63 3.42 7.37
CA GLN A 50 1.30 2.97 6.96
C GLN A 50 1.01 1.57 7.53
N PRO A 51 -0.08 1.40 8.29
CA PRO A 51 -0.49 0.08 8.76
C PRO A 51 -0.76 -0.86 7.59
N SER A 52 -0.36 -2.12 7.74
CA SER A 52 -0.43 -3.13 6.69
C SER A 52 -1.88 -3.46 6.35
N CYS A 53 -2.80 -3.40 7.31
CA CYS A 53 -4.24 -3.54 7.04
C CYS A 53 -4.77 -2.45 6.08
N SER A 54 -4.45 -1.17 6.35
CA SER A 54 -4.86 -0.05 5.50
C SER A 54 -4.23 -0.15 4.10
N PHE A 55 -2.92 -0.43 4.05
CA PHE A 55 -2.20 -0.63 2.79
C PHE A 55 -2.81 -1.75 1.95
N ASN A 56 -3.07 -2.92 2.55
CA ASN A 56 -3.61 -4.07 1.84
C ASN A 56 -5.00 -3.78 1.26
N ASN A 57 -5.86 -3.12 2.03
CA ASN A 57 -7.20 -2.74 1.56
C ASN A 57 -7.11 -1.79 0.37
N GLU A 58 -6.24 -0.78 0.43
CA GLU A 58 -6.05 0.16 -0.69
C GLU A 58 -5.56 -0.56 -1.95
N VAL A 59 -4.56 -1.45 -1.83
CA VAL A 59 -4.08 -2.24 -2.99
C VAL A 59 -5.21 -3.07 -3.60
N LEU A 60 -6.06 -3.69 -2.77
CA LEU A 60 -7.17 -4.49 -3.27
C LEU A 60 -8.27 -3.65 -3.92
N THR A 61 -8.54 -2.45 -3.39
CA THR A 61 -9.42 -1.47 -4.03
C THR A 61 -8.86 -1.06 -5.39
N LEU A 62 -7.58 -0.72 -5.47
CA LEU A 62 -6.90 -0.38 -6.72
C LEU A 62 -6.90 -1.52 -7.73
N CYS A 63 -6.71 -2.77 -7.28
CA CYS A 63 -6.85 -3.94 -8.13
C CYS A 63 -8.27 -4.04 -8.72
N ALA A 64 -9.30 -3.79 -7.92
CA ALA A 64 -10.69 -3.82 -8.39
C ALA A 64 -11.06 -2.64 -9.30
N GLU A 65 -10.45 -1.46 -9.10
CA GLU A 65 -10.58 -0.30 -9.99
C GLU A 65 -9.96 -0.57 -11.37
N VAL A 66 -8.84 -1.28 -11.41
CA VAL A 66 -8.18 -1.68 -12.67
C VAL A 66 -8.93 -2.81 -13.36
N ASP A 67 -9.24 -3.88 -12.64
CA ASP A 67 -9.96 -5.03 -13.17
C ASP A 67 -10.74 -5.73 -12.02
N PRO A 68 -12.08 -5.65 -12.01
CA PRO A 68 -12.91 -6.29 -10.99
C PRO A 68 -12.72 -7.82 -10.91
N THR A 69 -12.30 -8.43 -12.02
CA THR A 69 -12.05 -9.87 -12.16
C THR A 69 -10.58 -10.25 -12.03
N MET A 70 -9.74 -9.32 -11.55
CA MET A 70 -8.30 -9.52 -11.46
C MET A 70 -7.95 -10.80 -10.70
N SER A 71 -7.10 -11.62 -11.32
CA SER A 71 -6.75 -12.94 -10.80
C SER A 71 -6.00 -12.86 -9.46
N GLU A 72 -6.15 -13.92 -8.65
CA GLU A 72 -5.48 -14.03 -7.34
C GLU A 72 -3.95 -13.91 -7.44
N SER A 73 -3.34 -14.45 -8.49
CA SER A 73 -1.88 -14.38 -8.67
C SER A 73 -1.39 -12.95 -8.90
N ILE A 74 -2.14 -12.14 -9.66
CA ILE A 74 -1.83 -10.73 -9.89
C ILE A 74 -2.02 -9.94 -8.60
N LYS A 75 -3.14 -10.13 -7.89
CA LYS A 75 -3.38 -9.50 -6.58
C LYS A 75 -2.26 -9.79 -5.59
N LEU A 76 -1.85 -11.06 -5.48
CA LEU A 76 -0.74 -11.47 -4.62
C LEU A 76 0.58 -10.83 -5.03
N LYS A 77 0.88 -10.77 -6.33
CA LYS A 77 2.09 -10.11 -6.85
C LYS A 77 2.09 -8.62 -6.51
N SER A 78 0.95 -7.93 -6.68
CA SER A 78 0.79 -6.53 -6.33
C SER A 78 0.99 -6.29 -4.84
N LEU A 79 0.27 -7.02 -3.98
CA LEU A 79 0.40 -6.94 -2.53
C LEU A 79 1.84 -7.18 -2.07
N LEU A 80 2.49 -8.23 -2.59
CA LEU A 80 3.82 -8.60 -2.18
C LEU A 80 4.89 -7.61 -2.63
N ASN A 81 4.89 -7.19 -3.89
CA ASN A 81 5.95 -6.33 -4.42
C ASN A 81 5.85 -4.89 -3.92
N LYS A 82 4.66 -4.48 -3.46
CA LYS A 82 4.39 -3.11 -3.00
C LYS A 82 4.49 -2.94 -1.49
N ALA A 83 4.52 -4.04 -0.73
CA ALA A 83 4.71 -4.01 0.72
C ALA A 83 6.14 -3.59 1.11
N ARG A 84 6.35 -3.20 2.38
CA ARG A 84 7.68 -2.90 2.94
C ARG A 84 8.59 -4.14 2.91
N LEU A 85 9.90 -3.96 2.67
CA LEU A 85 10.85 -5.06 2.44
C LEU A 85 10.87 -6.14 3.54
N ASN A 86 10.78 -5.73 4.80
CA ASN A 86 10.69 -6.65 5.94
C ASN A 86 9.43 -7.54 5.87
N MET A 87 8.30 -6.94 5.49
CA MET A 87 7.05 -7.67 5.26
C MET A 87 7.17 -8.60 4.05
N GLN A 88 7.77 -8.14 2.95
CA GLN A 88 7.97 -8.97 1.75
C GLN A 88 8.76 -10.24 2.07
N PHE A 89 9.83 -10.10 2.84
CA PHE A 89 10.69 -11.21 3.23
C PHE A 89 9.93 -12.26 4.03
N GLU A 90 9.24 -11.85 5.09
CA GLU A 90 8.51 -12.78 5.95
C GLU A 90 7.33 -13.44 5.23
N ILE A 91 6.58 -12.70 4.41
CA ILE A 91 5.47 -13.27 3.64
C ILE A 91 5.97 -14.26 2.57
N ARG A 92 7.08 -13.96 1.85
CA ARG A 92 7.66 -14.90 0.87
C ARG A 92 8.01 -16.25 1.48
N ARG A 93 8.49 -16.26 2.73
CA ARG A 93 8.79 -17.50 3.46
C ARG A 93 7.54 -18.34 3.72
N LYS A 94 6.39 -17.70 3.89
CA LYS A 94 5.09 -18.35 4.13
C LYS A 94 4.39 -18.83 2.85
N LYS A 95 4.80 -18.35 1.67
CA LYS A 95 4.28 -18.74 0.35
C LYS A 95 2.74 -18.75 0.28
N PRO A 96 2.06 -17.60 0.50
CA PRO A 96 0.61 -17.55 0.38
C PRO A 96 0.17 -17.89 -1.04
N THR A 97 -0.89 -18.70 -1.16
CA THR A 97 -1.51 -19.05 -2.46
C THR A 97 -2.82 -18.30 -2.70
N THR A 98 -3.33 -17.61 -1.68
CA THR A 98 -4.58 -16.83 -1.75
C THR A 98 -4.38 -15.48 -1.08
N THR A 99 -5.14 -14.48 -1.53
CA THR A 99 -5.18 -13.15 -0.92
C THR A 99 -5.51 -13.24 0.57
N LYS A 100 -6.46 -14.10 0.95
CA LYS A 100 -6.83 -14.32 2.36
C LYS A 100 -5.64 -14.74 3.23
N GLN A 101 -4.84 -15.70 2.77
CA GLN A 101 -3.63 -16.13 3.48
C GLN A 101 -2.61 -15.01 3.60
N PHE A 102 -2.41 -14.24 2.52
CA PHE A 102 -1.52 -13.08 2.54
C PHE A 102 -1.93 -12.10 3.65
N LEU A 103 -3.22 -11.73 3.72
CA LEU A 103 -3.74 -10.79 4.70
C LEU A 103 -3.54 -11.29 6.14
N GLU A 104 -3.78 -12.58 6.37
CA GLU A 104 -3.57 -13.19 7.68
C GLU A 104 -2.10 -13.17 8.10
N TYR A 105 -1.17 -13.48 7.19
CA TYR A 105 0.26 -13.42 7.46
C TYR A 105 0.71 -11.98 7.70
N ALA A 106 0.29 -11.04 6.87
CA ALA A 106 0.63 -9.63 7.01
C ALA A 106 0.21 -9.08 8.37
N LYS A 107 -1.01 -9.43 8.82
CA LYS A 107 -1.51 -9.06 10.16
C LYS A 107 -0.62 -9.60 11.28
N LYS A 108 -0.33 -10.90 11.28
CA LYS A 108 0.51 -11.53 12.32
C LYS A 108 1.92 -10.95 12.37
N ILE A 109 2.50 -10.64 11.20
CA ILE A 109 3.84 -10.05 11.10
C ILE A 109 3.83 -8.61 11.64
N GLU A 110 2.80 -7.82 11.31
CA GLU A 110 2.66 -6.45 11.82
C GLU A 110 2.47 -6.43 13.34
N GLU A 111 1.63 -7.30 13.89
CA GLU A 111 1.46 -7.47 15.34
C GLU A 111 2.80 -7.83 16.01
N PHE A 112 3.57 -8.75 15.42
CA PHE A 112 4.90 -9.12 15.91
C PHE A 112 5.87 -7.93 15.94
N PHE A 113 5.92 -7.11 14.88
CA PHE A 113 6.78 -5.92 14.84
C PHE A 113 6.37 -4.86 15.86
N GLN A 114 5.07 -4.68 16.08
CA GLN A 114 4.58 -3.77 17.11
C GLN A 114 5.03 -4.22 18.50
N LEU A 115 4.91 -5.52 18.81
CA LEU A 115 5.36 -6.09 20.09
C LEU A 115 6.88 -5.97 20.29
N SER A 116 7.68 -6.19 19.25
CA SER A 116 9.15 -6.07 19.36
C SER A 116 9.62 -4.65 19.66
N ASN A 117 8.82 -3.63 19.31
CA ASN A 117 9.14 -2.23 19.55
C ASN A 117 8.78 -1.75 20.98
N ILE A 118 8.12 -2.58 21.79
CA ILE A 118 7.64 -2.19 23.14
C ILE A 118 8.76 -2.16 24.20
N ASN A 119 10.00 -2.56 23.89
CA ASN A 119 11.06 -2.64 24.90
C ASN A 119 12.05 -1.46 24.84
N THR A 120 11.76 -0.37 25.57
CA THR A 120 12.74 0.49 26.32
C THR A 120 12.13 1.73 26.99
N ALA A 121 10.88 2.12 26.68
CA ALA A 121 10.29 3.34 27.26
C ALA A 121 9.54 3.12 28.59
N ALA A 122 9.09 1.89 28.90
CA ALA A 122 8.25 1.60 30.06
C ALA A 122 9.03 1.16 31.33
N ILE A 123 10.35 0.99 31.27
CA ILE A 123 11.17 0.55 32.43
C ILE A 123 11.70 1.75 33.25
N ASN A 124 11.47 3.00 32.82
CA ASN A 124 11.89 4.20 33.56
C ASN A 124 10.73 4.90 34.27
N THR A 125 9.95 4.16 35.06
CA THR A 125 9.13 4.78 36.12
C THR A 125 9.46 4.14 37.46
N ASN A 126 10.22 4.90 38.26
CA ASN A 126 10.34 4.83 39.71
C ASN A 126 10.89 3.55 40.34
N HIS A 127 12.23 3.45 40.39
CA HIS A 127 12.90 2.98 41.60
C HIS A 127 13.84 4.08 42.12
N ASN A 128 13.32 4.90 43.04
CA ASN A 128 14.12 5.75 43.90
C ASN A 128 14.77 4.86 44.96
N SER A 129 16.04 4.51 44.77
CA SER A 129 16.95 4.21 45.88
C SER A 129 18.40 4.46 45.46
N GLY A 130 18.86 5.67 45.77
CA GLY A 130 20.17 5.94 46.36
C GLY A 130 21.45 5.40 45.70
N ILE A 131 22.19 6.35 45.15
CA ILE A 131 23.67 6.51 45.13
C ILE A 131 24.41 6.04 43.85
N PRO A 132 25.35 6.85 43.32
CA PRO A 132 25.80 6.81 41.94
C PRO A 132 27.18 6.15 41.77
N THR A 133 27.40 5.47 40.65
CA THR A 133 28.76 5.22 40.14
C THR A 133 28.74 5.03 38.62
N THR A 134 29.27 6.05 37.94
CA THR A 134 30.24 5.99 36.84
C THR A 134 30.18 4.78 35.89
N SER A 135 29.82 5.02 34.63
CA SER A 135 30.69 4.82 33.44
C SER A 135 29.90 5.04 32.16
N ALA A 136 30.39 5.97 31.33
CA ALA A 136 29.89 6.22 29.99
C ALA A 136 29.99 4.96 29.12
N ILE A 137 28.87 4.54 28.51
CA ILE A 137 28.88 3.68 27.33
C ILE A 137 27.91 4.26 26.32
N THR A 138 28.43 5.14 25.48
CA THR A 138 27.81 5.49 24.20
C THR A 138 27.84 4.25 23.31
N ARG A 139 26.74 3.49 23.25
CA ARG A 139 26.55 2.44 22.25
C ARG A 139 25.87 3.04 21.02
N THR A 140 26.68 3.62 20.14
CA THR A 140 26.26 3.95 18.77
C THR A 140 26.23 2.65 17.97
N ASN A 141 25.08 1.99 17.87
CA ASN A 141 24.88 0.91 16.89
C ASN A 141 24.40 1.53 15.57
N ILE A 142 25.35 2.01 14.77
CA ILE A 142 25.13 2.22 13.34
C ILE A 142 25.25 0.85 12.68
N ILE A 143 24.12 0.26 12.31
CA ILE A 143 24.12 -0.91 11.40
C ILE A 143 24.37 -0.35 10.01
N SER A 144 25.64 -0.30 9.60
CA SER A 144 26.04 -0.13 8.22
C SER A 144 25.69 -1.41 7.45
N LEU A 145 24.63 -1.39 6.66
CA LEU A 145 24.33 -2.44 5.69
C LEU A 145 25.38 -2.37 4.57
N ASN A 146 26.38 -3.24 4.66
CA ASN A 146 27.37 -3.46 3.60
C ASN A 146 26.70 -4.24 2.47
N THR A 147 26.29 -3.54 1.41
CA THR A 147 25.83 -4.15 0.15
C THR A 147 27.04 -4.53 -0.69
N ASN A 148 27.46 -5.79 -0.63
CA ASN A 148 28.34 -6.40 -1.62
C ASN A 148 27.62 -7.60 -2.24
N TYR A 149 26.81 -7.34 -3.26
CA TYR A 149 26.38 -8.37 -4.20
C TYR A 149 27.31 -8.31 -5.41
N LYS A 150 28.30 -9.21 -5.41
CA LYS A 150 29.16 -9.47 -6.55
C LYS A 150 28.34 -10.27 -7.57
N TYR A 151 27.94 -9.64 -8.67
CA TYR A 151 27.46 -10.36 -9.85
C TYR A 151 28.60 -11.24 -10.37
N SER A 152 28.41 -12.57 -10.27
CA SER A 152 29.23 -13.52 -11.00
C SER A 152 28.53 -13.79 -12.32
N SER A 153 28.90 -13.03 -13.36
CA SER A 153 28.66 -13.46 -14.73
C SER A 153 29.54 -14.67 -14.99
N THR A 154 28.94 -15.76 -15.46
CA THR A 154 29.68 -16.82 -16.12
C THR A 154 29.00 -17.07 -17.46
N ILE A 155 29.88 -17.09 -18.45
CA ILE A 155 29.74 -17.10 -19.91
C ILE A 155 28.73 -18.14 -20.41
#